data_AF-A0A9C9DE74-F1
#
_entry.id   AF-A0A9C9DE74-F1
#
_cell.length_a   1.000
_cell.length_b   1.000
_cell.length_c   1.000
_cell.angle_alpha   90.00
_cell.angle_beta   90.00
_cell.angle_gamma   90.00
#
_symmetry.space_group_name_H-M   'P 1'
#
loop_
_entity.id
_entity.type
_entity.pdbx_description
1 polymer ?
#
loop_
_entity_poly.entity_id
_entity_poly.type
_entity_poly.pdbx_seq_one_letter_code
_entity_poly.pdbx_strand_id
1 'polypeptide(L)' 'MHYRTLGRTGLKVSELCLGTMTFGWSADKPTSHAIMNRAFEAGINFFDTAD' A
#
# COMPACT_ATOMS: atom_id res chain seq x y z
N MET A 1 11.15 -1.02 -8.33
CA MET A 1 10.71 -0.30 -7.11
C MET A 1 11.91 0.35 -6.44
N HIS A 2 11.76 1.57 -5.91
CA HIS A 2 12.78 2.23 -5.07
C HIS A 2 12.31 2.24 -3.61
N TYR A 3 13.24 2.05 -2.68
CA TYR A 3 12.94 2.00 -1.24
C TYR A 3 13.69 3.09 -0.48
N ARG A 4 13.03 3.69 0.50
CA ARG A 4 13.55 4.76 1.38
C ARG A 4 13.46 4.34 2.83
N THR A 5 14.34 4.88 3.67
CA THR A 5 14.23 4.67 5.13
C THR A 5 13.11 5.55 5.67
N LEU A 6 12.16 4.96 6.40
CA LEU A 6 11.07 5.70 7.03
C LEU A 6 11.57 6.44 8.28
N GLY A 7 11.87 7.73 8.14
CA GLY A 7 12.38 8.55 9.23
C GLY A 7 13.58 7.92 9.92
N ARG A 8 13.52 7.81 11.26
CA ARG A 8 14.57 7.21 12.10
C ARG A 8 14.27 5.77 12.53
N THR A 9 13.30 5.11 11.90
CA THR A 9 12.78 3.80 12.34
C THR A 9 13.63 2.62 11.85
N GLY A 10 14.49 2.83 10.85
CA GLY A 10 15.24 1.75 10.19
C GLY A 10 14.43 0.94 9.17
N LEU A 11 13.11 1.14 9.10
CA LEU A 11 12.25 0.45 8.12
C LEU A 11 12.53 0.95 6.70
N LYS A 12 12.60 0.03 5.74
CA LYS A 12 12.71 0.33 4.30
C LYS A 12 11.33 0.20 3.65
N VAL A 13 10.75 1.35 3.28
CA VAL A 13 9.44 1.44 2.64
C VAL A 13 9.58 1.81 1.17
N SER A 14 8.65 1.36 0.32
CA SER A 14 8.57 1.79 -1.07
C SER A 14 8.39 3.31 -1.14
N GLU A 15 8.98 3.95 -2.14
CA GLU A 15 8.83 5.40 -2.34
C GLU A 15 7.37 5.81 -2.63
N LEU A 16 6.58 4.89 -3.17
CA LEU A 16 5.13 5.02 -3.33
C LEU A 16 4.41 4.27 -2.20
N CYS A 17 3.34 4.87 -1.67
CA CYS A 17 2.43 4.28 -0.69
C CYS A 17 1.05 4.03 -1.32
N LEU A 18 0.41 2.91 -0.99
CA LEU A 18 -0.98 2.65 -1.38
C LEU A 18 -1.93 3.08 -0.27
N GLY A 19 -2.70 4.14 -0.51
CA GLY A 19 -3.83 4.52 0.36
C GLY A 19 -5.06 3.63 0.12
N THR A 20 -5.78 3.29 1.18
CA THR A 20 -6.89 2.32 1.15
C THR A 20 -8.28 2.92 1.40
N MET A 21 -8.42 4.25 1.38
CA MET A 21 -9.69 4.98 1.63
C MET A 21 -10.90 4.45 0.84
N THR A 22 -10.70 3.94 -0.38
CA THR A 22 -11.79 3.49 -1.25
C THR A 22 -12.26 2.06 -1.00
N PHE A 23 -11.47 1.27 -0.24
CA PHE A 23 -11.74 -0.14 0.01
C PHE A 23 -12.94 -0.30 0.93
N GLY A 24 -13.91 -1.13 0.52
CA GLY A 24 -15.18 -1.32 1.22
C GLY A 24 -16.26 -0.27 0.89
N TRP A 25 -15.91 0.81 0.16
CA TRP A 25 -16.88 1.79 -0.35
C TRP A 25 -17.03 1.70 -1.86
N SER A 26 -16.06 2.25 -2.59
CA SER A 26 -16.11 2.31 -4.07
C SER A 26 -15.41 1.12 -4.71
N ALA A 27 -14.49 0.48 -3.98
CA ALA A 27 -13.92 -0.81 -4.34
C ALA A 27 -14.49 -1.88 -3.39
N ASP A 28 -15.20 -2.87 -3.93
CA ASP A 28 -15.67 -4.00 -3.15
C ASP A 28 -14.50 -4.86 -2.64
N LYS A 29 -14.79 -5.86 -1.80
CA LYS A 29 -13.74 -6.70 -1.20
C LYS A 29 -12.86 -7.39 -2.26
N PRO A 30 -13.41 -8.11 -3.27
CA PRO A 30 -12.58 -8.70 -4.33
C PRO A 30 -11.71 -7.68 -5.08
N THR A 31 -12.26 -6.51 -5.42
CA THR A 31 -11.54 -5.45 -6.12
C THR A 31 -10.42 -4.87 -5.25
N SER A 32 -10.70 -4.65 -3.97
CA SER A 32 -9.69 -4.18 -2.99
C SER A 32 -8.51 -5.15 -2.91
N HIS A 33 -8.79 -6.46 -2.83
CA HIS A 33 -7.73 -7.49 -2.86
C HIS A 33 -6.96 -7.49 -4.19
N ALA A 34 -7.63 -7.33 -5.33
CA ALA A 34 -6.95 -7.26 -6.63
C ALA A 34 -6.01 -6.05 -6.72
N ILE A 35 -6.43 -4.88 -6.20
CA ILE A 35 -5.60 -3.67 -6.13
C ILE A 35 -4.39 -3.91 -5.21
N MET A 36 -4.60 -4.48 -4.02
CA MET A 36 -3.52 -4.80 -3.09
C MET A 36 -2.51 -5.78 -3.68
N ASN A 37 -2.97 -6.86 -4.32
CA ASN A 37 -2.12 -7.84 -4.96
C ASN A 37 -1.27 -7.19 -6.05
N ARG A 38 -1.89 -6.37 -6.91
CA ARG A 38 -1.17 -5.68 -7.98
C ARG A 38 -0.11 -4.71 -7.44
N ALA A 39 -0.42 -3.98 -6.37
CA ALA A 39 0.53 -3.10 -5.70
C ALA A 39 1.71 -3.87 -5.13
N PHE A 40 1.44 -4.99 -4.47
CA PHE A 40 2.47 -5.87 -3.90
C PHE A 40 3.38 -6.48 -4.98
N GLU A 41 2.80 -6.99 -6.07
CA GLU A 41 3.56 -7.50 -7.23
C GLU A 41 4.46 -6.44 -7.86
N ALA A 42 4.05 -5.16 -7.85
CA ALA A 42 4.86 -4.04 -8.30
C ALA A 42 5.97 -3.64 -7.31
N GLY A 43 5.99 -4.25 -6.12
CA GLY A 43 6.99 -4.03 -5.07
C GLY A 43 6.57 -3.05 -3.97
N ILE A 44 5.33 -2.56 -3.95
CA ILE A 44 4.84 -1.70 -2.86
C ILE A 44 4.77 -2.51 -1.57
N ASN A 45 5.38 -1.98 -0.51
CA ASN A 45 5.33 -2.56 0.83
C ASN A 45 4.81 -1.57 1.89
N PHE A 46 4.35 -0.40 1.46
CA PHE A 46 3.82 0.66 2.32
C PHE A 46 2.34 0.90 1.99
N PHE A 47 1.49 0.64 2.96
CA PHE A 47 0.03 0.75 2.87
C PHE A 47 -0.47 1.69 3.97
N ASP A 48 -1.39 2.57 3.62
CA ASP A 48 -1.95 3.59 4.50
C ASP A 48 -3.47 3.39 4.66
N THR A 49 -3.93 3.28 5.91
CA THR A 49 -5.32 3.02 6.32
C THR A 49 -5.64 3.78 7.61
N ALA A 50 -6.93 3.88 7.96
CA ALA A 50 -7.43 4.46 9.22
C ALA A 50 -8.58 3.61 9.81
N ASP A 51 -8.87 3.79 11.10
CA ASP A 51 -10.01 3.21 11.83
C ASP A 51 -11.28 4.09 11.78
#